data_AF-A0A3D0Y0V2-F1
#
_entry.id   AF-A0A3D0Y0V2-F1
#
_cell.length_a   1.000
_cell.length_b   1.000
_cell.length_c   1.000
_cell.angle_alpha   90.00
_cell.angle_beta   90.00
_cell.angle_gamma   90.00
#
_symmetry.space_group_name_H-M   'P 1'
#
loop_
_entity.id
_entity.type
_entity.pdbx_description
1 polymer ?
#
loop_
_entity_poly.entity_id
_entity_poly.type
_entity_poly.pdbx_seq_one_letter_code
_entity_poly.pdbx_strand_id
1 'polypeptide(L)'
;ESHMKLLGCKGTTGTQESFMKLFKDEEKVKQIDGKIAEKMGFDKVFGVSGQTYTRKVDSRVLNVLASIAESASKFANDMRLLQHEKELEEPFEKSQIGSSAMAYKRNPMRSERINSLSRHVIALKMDPSITAATQWLERTLDDSANKRICIPEAFLAVDSILILYGNISKNIVVYENVIRTNLMQELPFMATEEILMNAVLKGGDRQELHEKIRVHSMEAAKQVKQFGKPNDLIERIEKDESFGLTKEEIEKALNPSNLCGRAPHQVEEYIENTVNPVIQKYEDLIKDINVEVKV
;
A
#
# COMPACT_ATOMS: atom_id res chain seq x y z
N GLU A 1 11.17 -7.97 20.86
CA GLU A 1 12.08 -9.13 20.79
C GLU A 1 12.21 -9.60 19.35
N SER A 2 13.43 -9.91 18.91
CA SER A 2 13.63 -10.56 17.61
C SER A 2 13.14 -12.01 17.68
N HIS A 3 12.30 -12.42 16.72
CA HIS A 3 11.89 -13.82 16.57
C HIS A 3 12.90 -14.64 15.74
N MET A 4 13.97 -14.03 15.27
CA MET A 4 15.03 -14.69 14.51
C MET A 4 16.01 -15.37 15.46
N LYS A 5 16.39 -16.61 15.11
CA LYS A 5 17.34 -17.41 15.88
C LYS A 5 18.49 -17.83 14.97
N LEU A 6 19.69 -17.87 15.51
CA LEU A 6 20.84 -18.45 14.81
C LEU A 6 20.76 -19.98 14.86
N LEU A 7 21.24 -20.68 13.82
CA LEU A 7 21.37 -22.14 13.88
C LEU A 7 22.30 -22.58 15.02
N GLY A 8 23.43 -21.89 15.16
CA GLY A 8 24.52 -22.31 16.04
C GLY A 8 25.35 -23.45 15.45
N CYS A 9 26.14 -24.10 16.28
CA CYS A 9 26.96 -25.25 15.95
C CYS A 9 26.23 -26.54 16.30
N LYS A 10 25.52 -27.10 15.31
CA LYS A 10 24.63 -28.26 15.49
C LYS A 10 25.16 -29.59 14.93
N GLY A 11 26.23 -29.54 14.14
CA GLY A 11 26.80 -30.73 13.48
C GLY A 11 25.92 -31.22 12.32
N THR A 12 26.29 -32.37 11.73
CA THR A 12 25.69 -32.87 10.48
C THR A 12 24.20 -33.19 10.58
N THR A 13 23.73 -33.68 11.73
CA THR A 13 22.33 -34.12 11.93
C THR A 13 21.67 -33.44 13.13
N GLY A 14 22.24 -32.34 13.63
CA GLY A 14 21.65 -31.59 14.74
C GLY A 14 22.08 -32.04 16.15
N THR A 15 22.82 -33.14 16.26
CA THR A 15 23.13 -33.82 17.53
C THR A 15 24.40 -33.33 18.23
N GLN A 16 25.19 -32.45 17.59
CA GLN A 16 26.45 -31.93 18.13
C GLN A 16 27.52 -33.01 18.44
N GLU A 17 27.39 -34.20 17.83
CA GLU A 17 28.23 -35.37 18.12
C GLU A 17 29.73 -35.11 17.97
N SER A 18 30.13 -34.41 16.90
CA SER A 18 31.53 -34.05 16.67
C SER A 18 32.09 -33.10 17.74
N PHE A 19 31.27 -32.19 18.26
CA PHE A 19 31.67 -31.28 19.34
C PHE A 19 31.77 -32.03 20.67
N MET A 20 30.87 -32.99 20.93
CA MET A 20 30.99 -33.87 22.09
C MET A 20 32.28 -34.70 22.05
N LYS A 21 32.68 -35.23 20.89
CA LYS A 21 33.98 -35.90 20.73
C LYS A 21 35.17 -34.98 20.99
N LEU A 22 35.10 -33.74 20.52
CA LEU A 22 36.19 -32.76 20.65
C LEU A 22 36.38 -32.28 22.08
N PHE A 23 35.30 -31.89 22.76
CA PHE A 23 35.36 -31.28 24.09
C PHE A 23 35.25 -32.29 25.23
N LYS A 24 34.61 -33.45 24.99
CA LYS A 24 34.30 -34.49 25.99
C LYS A 24 33.59 -33.93 27.24
N ASP A 25 32.82 -32.87 27.06
CA ASP A 25 32.22 -32.07 28.13
C ASP A 25 30.94 -31.42 27.59
N GLU A 26 29.79 -31.85 28.11
CA GLU A 26 28.47 -31.42 27.66
C GLU A 26 28.23 -29.93 27.96
N GLU A 27 28.75 -29.42 29.07
CA GLU A 27 28.58 -28.01 29.45
C GLU A 27 29.38 -27.09 28.53
N LYS A 28 30.57 -27.51 28.09
CA LYS A 28 31.32 -26.77 27.04
C LYS A 28 30.59 -26.76 25.71
N VAL A 29 29.95 -27.88 25.32
CA VAL A 29 29.16 -27.94 24.09
C VAL A 29 27.93 -27.03 24.17
N LYS A 30 27.23 -26.98 25.30
CA LYS A 30 26.10 -26.04 25.50
C LYS A 30 26.54 -24.59 25.43
N GLN A 31 27.70 -24.26 26.01
CA GLN A 31 28.22 -22.89 26.03
C GLN A 31 28.64 -22.38 24.64
N ILE A 32 29.04 -23.26 23.71
CA ILE A 32 29.58 -22.81 22.41
C ILE A 32 28.51 -22.09 21.57
N ASP A 33 27.27 -22.58 21.59
CA ASP A 33 26.17 -21.99 20.83
C ASP A 33 25.86 -20.56 21.28
N GLY A 34 25.80 -20.35 22.60
CA GLY A 34 25.58 -19.02 23.18
C GLY A 34 26.69 -18.04 22.81
N LYS A 35 27.95 -18.47 22.91
CA LYS A 35 29.12 -17.65 22.53
C LYS A 35 29.15 -17.29 21.05
N ILE A 36 28.73 -18.22 20.17
CA ILE A 36 28.62 -17.95 18.74
C ILE A 36 27.48 -16.99 18.45
N ALA A 37 26.32 -17.18 19.08
CA ALA A 37 25.17 -16.28 18.93
C ALA A 37 25.53 -14.85 19.35
N GLU A 38 26.16 -14.68 20.51
CA GLU A 38 26.65 -13.38 21.00
C GLU A 38 27.60 -12.71 19.98
N LYS A 39 28.60 -13.45 19.48
CA LYS A 39 29.54 -12.93 18.47
C LYS A 39 28.89 -12.56 17.14
N MET A 40 27.80 -13.22 16.77
CA MET A 40 27.05 -12.98 15.55
C MET A 40 25.91 -11.96 15.73
N GLY A 41 25.73 -11.41 16.94
CA GLY A 41 24.66 -10.46 17.25
C GLY A 41 23.26 -11.07 17.35
N PHE A 42 23.16 -12.35 17.75
CA PHE A 42 21.89 -13.04 17.98
C PHE A 42 21.66 -13.31 19.47
N ASP A 43 20.46 -13.00 19.94
CA ASP A 43 20.06 -13.27 21.33
C ASP A 43 19.81 -14.76 21.60
N LYS A 44 19.41 -15.51 20.58
CA LYS A 44 18.90 -16.89 20.72
C LYS A 44 19.40 -17.79 19.59
N VAL A 45 19.60 -19.07 19.92
CA VAL A 45 19.86 -20.16 18.96
C VAL A 45 18.65 -21.08 18.84
N PHE A 46 18.59 -21.86 17.76
CA PHE A 46 17.69 -23.01 17.70
C PHE A 46 18.10 -24.05 18.75
N GLY A 47 17.14 -24.48 19.59
CA GLY A 47 17.37 -25.55 20.56
C GLY A 47 17.36 -26.95 19.92
N VAL A 48 16.60 -27.12 18.83
CA VAL A 48 16.51 -28.37 18.07
C VAL A 48 16.54 -28.03 16.58
N SER A 49 17.37 -28.75 15.82
CA SER A 49 17.48 -28.65 14.35
C SER A 49 17.91 -29.99 13.76
N GLY A 50 17.80 -30.14 12.44
CA GLY A 50 18.56 -31.14 11.69
C GLY A 50 19.93 -30.59 11.30
N GLN A 51 20.35 -30.82 10.04
CA GLN A 51 21.59 -30.26 9.50
C GLN A 51 21.53 -28.73 9.34
N THR A 52 20.32 -28.18 9.16
CA THR A 52 20.10 -26.76 8.91
C THR A 52 19.05 -26.19 9.85
N TYR A 53 18.96 -24.86 9.92
CA TYR A 53 17.79 -24.23 10.50
C TYR A 53 16.56 -24.59 9.66
N THR A 54 15.37 -24.64 10.28
CA THR A 54 14.16 -24.99 9.54
C THR A 54 13.89 -24.01 8.40
N ARG A 55 13.69 -24.53 7.17
CA ARG A 55 13.33 -23.74 5.99
C ARG A 55 11.99 -23.01 6.12
N LYS A 56 11.18 -23.34 7.13
CA LYS A 56 10.00 -22.55 7.50
C LYS A 56 10.36 -21.10 7.87
N VAL A 57 11.57 -20.82 8.34
CA VAL A 57 12.05 -19.45 8.55
C VAL A 57 12.10 -18.69 7.23
N ASP A 58 12.65 -19.29 6.18
CA ASP A 58 12.77 -18.68 4.86
C ASP A 58 11.37 -18.34 4.30
N SER A 59 10.40 -19.25 4.47
CA SER A 59 8.99 -19.01 4.09
C SER A 59 8.37 -17.84 4.86
N ARG A 60 8.59 -17.75 6.18
CA ARG A 60 8.08 -16.62 6.98
C ARG A 60 8.66 -15.28 6.54
N VAL A 61 9.97 -15.24 6.28
CA VAL A 61 10.66 -14.01 5.83
C VAL A 61 10.10 -13.56 4.48
N LEU A 62 10.00 -14.45 3.49
CA LEU A 62 9.48 -14.07 2.17
C LEU A 62 8.00 -13.71 2.18
N ASN A 63 7.20 -14.28 3.08
CA ASN A 63 5.80 -13.86 3.22
C ASN A 63 5.70 -12.42 3.74
N VAL A 64 6.58 -11.98 4.66
CA VAL A 64 6.62 -10.57 5.09
C VAL A 64 7.00 -9.66 3.93
N LEU A 65 8.03 -10.03 3.15
CA LEU A 65 8.45 -9.28 1.96
C LEU A 65 7.32 -9.19 0.92
N ALA A 66 6.58 -10.28 0.70
CA ALA A 66 5.43 -10.30 -0.19
C ALA A 66 4.29 -9.40 0.31
N SER A 67 4.01 -9.36 1.61
CA SER A 67 3.00 -8.44 2.16
C SER A 67 3.39 -6.97 1.97
N ILE A 68 4.68 -6.62 2.11
CA ILE A 68 5.17 -5.27 1.77
C ILE A 68 4.92 -4.97 0.28
N ALA A 69 5.24 -5.92 -0.60
CA ALA A 69 5.02 -5.79 -2.04
C ALA A 69 3.53 -5.66 -2.42
N GLU A 70 2.63 -6.37 -1.72
CA GLU A 70 1.16 -6.27 -1.88
C GLU A 70 0.68 -4.85 -1.56
N SER A 71 1.11 -4.29 -0.41
CA SER A 71 0.79 -2.90 -0.03
C SER A 71 1.33 -1.89 -1.05
N ALA A 72 2.59 -2.06 -1.48
CA ALA A 72 3.21 -1.16 -2.45
C ALA A 72 2.53 -1.21 -3.82
N SER A 73 2.11 -2.40 -4.27
CA SER A 73 1.40 -2.56 -5.55
C SER A 73 0.03 -1.89 -5.51
N LYS A 74 -0.71 -2.00 -4.40
CA LYS A 74 -2.00 -1.31 -4.25
C LYS A 74 -1.83 0.21 -4.31
N PHE A 75 -0.87 0.76 -3.57
CA PHE A 75 -0.55 2.19 -3.62
C PHE A 75 -0.20 2.64 -5.04
N ALA A 76 0.68 1.90 -5.73
CA ALA A 76 1.10 2.24 -7.08
C ALA A 76 -0.04 2.16 -8.11
N ASN A 77 -0.99 1.24 -7.94
CA ASN A 77 -2.18 1.18 -8.79
C ASN A 77 -3.07 2.41 -8.60
N ASP A 78 -3.33 2.83 -7.36
CA ASP A 78 -4.11 4.04 -7.09
C ASP A 78 -3.42 5.27 -7.67
N MET A 79 -2.10 5.42 -7.49
CA MET A 79 -1.33 6.51 -8.09
C MET A 79 -1.46 6.58 -9.62
N ARG A 80 -1.44 5.42 -10.30
CA ARG A 80 -1.61 5.35 -11.75
C ARG A 80 -3.01 5.79 -12.19
N LEU A 81 -4.03 5.45 -11.41
CA LEU A 81 -5.41 5.89 -11.68
C LEU A 81 -5.59 7.38 -11.40
N LEU A 82 -5.07 7.89 -10.28
CA LEU A 82 -5.17 9.30 -9.92
C LEU A 82 -4.38 10.19 -10.91
N GLN A 83 -3.29 9.67 -11.48
CA GLN A 83 -2.58 10.32 -12.59
C GLN A 83 -3.31 10.22 -13.92
N HIS A 84 -4.09 9.17 -14.16
CA HIS A 84 -5.02 9.11 -15.29
C HIS A 84 -6.09 10.20 -15.20
N GLU A 85 -6.63 10.43 -13.99
CA GLU A 85 -7.58 11.50 -13.68
C GLU A 85 -6.93 12.89 -13.58
N LYS A 86 -5.59 12.98 -13.65
CA LYS A 86 -4.78 14.19 -13.52
C LYS A 86 -4.93 14.89 -12.16
N GLU A 87 -5.35 14.16 -11.14
CA GLU A 87 -5.54 14.68 -9.78
C GLU A 87 -4.23 14.66 -8.99
N LEU A 88 -3.46 13.60 -9.17
CA LEU A 88 -2.13 13.42 -8.59
C LEU A 88 -1.11 13.04 -9.66
N GLU A 89 0.14 13.45 -9.51
CA GLU A 89 1.25 12.96 -10.32
C GLU A 89 2.39 12.46 -9.43
N GLU A 90 3.07 11.40 -9.87
CA GLU A 90 4.38 11.07 -9.34
C GLU A 90 5.41 12.17 -9.71
N PRO A 91 6.50 12.36 -8.94
CA PRO A 91 7.47 13.40 -9.21
C PRO A 91 8.02 13.35 -10.64
N PHE A 92 8.31 14.50 -11.24
CA PHE A 92 8.88 14.58 -12.59
C PHE A 92 10.16 15.41 -12.57
N GLU A 93 11.30 14.80 -12.93
CA GLU A 93 12.58 15.50 -12.91
C GLU A 93 12.71 16.45 -14.11
N LYS A 94 13.45 17.56 -13.92
CA LYS A 94 13.59 18.61 -14.95
C LYS A 94 14.13 18.09 -16.29
N SER A 95 15.00 17.09 -16.26
CA SER A 95 15.60 16.46 -17.44
C SER A 95 14.90 15.17 -17.89
N GLN A 96 13.84 14.76 -17.20
CA GLN A 96 13.14 13.51 -17.51
C GLN A 96 12.37 13.65 -18.82
N ILE A 97 12.54 12.67 -19.71
CA ILE A 97 11.78 12.58 -20.97
C ILE A 97 10.64 11.59 -20.75
N GLY A 98 9.40 12.10 -20.64
CA GLY A 98 8.21 11.26 -20.43
C GLY A 98 7.79 10.48 -21.68
N SER A 99 7.98 11.05 -22.87
CA SER A 99 7.73 10.43 -24.17
C SER A 99 8.67 11.02 -25.22
N SER A 100 9.16 10.19 -26.14
CA SER A 100 10.02 10.62 -27.25
C SER A 100 9.32 11.54 -28.26
N ALA A 101 7.98 11.59 -28.26
CA ALA A 101 7.19 12.32 -29.27
C ALA A 101 6.13 13.28 -28.69
N MET A 102 5.66 13.06 -27.46
CA MET A 102 4.58 13.86 -26.85
C MET A 102 5.07 14.61 -25.62
N ALA A 103 5.44 15.88 -25.78
CA ALA A 103 6.03 16.71 -24.72
C ALA A 103 5.14 16.89 -23.48
N TYR A 104 3.82 16.79 -23.63
CA TYR A 104 2.87 16.91 -22.51
C TYR A 104 2.64 15.58 -21.76
N LYS A 105 3.08 14.44 -22.31
CA LYS A 105 2.75 13.12 -21.76
C LYS A 105 3.70 12.74 -20.63
N ARG A 106 3.19 12.73 -19.40
CA ARG A 106 3.87 12.24 -18.21
C ARG A 106 3.33 10.87 -17.81
N ASN A 107 4.16 9.84 -17.89
CA ASN A 107 3.78 8.47 -17.52
C ASN A 107 4.15 8.20 -16.05
N PRO A 108 3.33 7.45 -15.31
CA PRO A 108 3.61 7.05 -13.92
C PRO A 108 4.62 5.88 -13.85
N MET A 109 5.80 6.09 -14.44
CA MET A 109 6.79 5.02 -14.67
C MET A 109 7.37 4.43 -13.38
N ARG A 110 7.52 5.23 -12.31
CA ARG A 110 8.00 4.72 -11.01
C ARG A 110 6.94 3.86 -10.37
N SER A 111 5.68 4.28 -10.42
CA SER A 111 4.53 3.50 -9.94
C SER A 111 4.38 2.18 -10.75
N GLU A 112 4.54 2.23 -12.07
CA GLU A 112 4.55 1.02 -12.91
C GLU A 112 5.70 0.07 -12.56
N ARG A 113 6.88 0.61 -12.26
CA ARG A 113 8.04 -0.19 -11.81
C ARG A 113 7.80 -0.84 -10.44
N ILE A 114 7.18 -0.12 -9.49
CA ILE A 114 6.74 -0.71 -8.20
C ILE A 114 5.84 -1.92 -8.47
N ASN A 115 4.81 -1.77 -9.30
CA ASN A 115 3.91 -2.88 -9.63
C ASN A 115 4.62 -4.07 -10.29
N SER A 116 5.58 -3.80 -11.19
CA SER A 116 6.35 -4.85 -11.86
C SER A 116 7.17 -5.67 -10.87
N LEU A 117 7.92 -4.99 -9.98
CA LEU A 117 8.75 -5.64 -8.97
C LEU A 117 7.90 -6.33 -7.90
N SER A 118 6.81 -5.69 -7.46
CA SER A 118 5.90 -6.27 -6.46
C SER A 118 5.33 -7.60 -6.93
N ARG A 119 4.92 -7.69 -8.21
CA ARG A 119 4.42 -8.94 -8.79
C ARG A 119 5.44 -10.07 -8.71
N HIS A 120 6.72 -9.77 -8.95
CA HIS A 120 7.82 -10.74 -8.83
C HIS A 120 7.96 -11.25 -7.39
N VAL A 121 8.03 -10.34 -6.41
CA VAL A 121 8.16 -10.71 -4.98
C VAL A 121 6.97 -11.56 -4.51
N ILE A 122 5.75 -11.19 -4.93
CA ILE A 122 4.53 -11.95 -4.58
C ILE A 122 4.59 -13.37 -5.15
N ALA A 123 5.10 -13.56 -6.36
CA ALA A 123 5.29 -14.89 -6.94
C ALA A 123 6.38 -15.68 -6.21
N LEU A 124 7.52 -15.05 -5.91
CA LEU A 124 8.66 -15.68 -5.23
C LEU A 124 8.32 -16.27 -3.86
N LYS A 125 7.28 -15.79 -3.16
CA LYS A 125 6.90 -16.31 -1.82
C LYS A 125 6.57 -17.80 -1.80
N MET A 126 6.20 -18.36 -2.95
CA MET A 126 5.89 -19.78 -3.11
C MET A 126 7.13 -20.65 -2.98
N ASP A 127 8.29 -20.18 -3.46
CA ASP A 127 9.55 -20.93 -3.48
C ASP A 127 9.93 -21.49 -2.10
N PRO A 128 10.20 -20.67 -1.07
CA PRO A 128 10.57 -21.20 0.24
C PRO A 128 9.43 -21.92 0.94
N SER A 129 8.17 -21.65 0.56
CA SER A 129 7.00 -22.34 1.12
C SER A 129 6.94 -23.79 0.64
N ILE A 130 7.19 -24.03 -0.65
CA ILE A 130 7.28 -25.35 -1.25
C ILE A 130 8.56 -26.06 -0.75
N THR A 131 9.71 -25.38 -0.79
CA THR A 131 10.98 -25.95 -0.28
C THR A 131 10.88 -26.40 1.17
N ALA A 132 10.21 -25.61 2.04
CA ALA A 132 10.03 -26.00 3.44
C ALA A 132 9.12 -27.23 3.61
N ALA A 133 8.13 -27.41 2.73
CA ALA A 133 7.19 -28.53 2.78
C ALA A 133 7.80 -29.85 2.28
N THR A 134 8.83 -29.78 1.42
CA THR A 134 9.43 -30.97 0.77
C THR A 134 10.77 -31.40 1.36
N GLN A 135 11.27 -30.75 2.41
CA GLN A 135 12.48 -31.20 3.11
C GLN A 135 12.28 -32.59 3.72
N TRP A 136 13.14 -33.56 3.38
CA TRP A 136 13.09 -34.89 3.98
C TRP A 136 14.03 -35.00 5.18
N LEU A 137 13.49 -35.50 6.30
CA LEU A 137 14.23 -35.80 7.52
C LEU A 137 15.14 -34.63 7.96
N GLU A 138 16.43 -34.85 8.21
CA GLU A 138 17.35 -33.83 8.74
C GLU A 138 17.75 -32.75 7.71
N ARG A 139 17.72 -33.06 6.41
CA ARG A 139 17.87 -32.14 5.26
C ARG A 139 17.86 -32.89 3.92
N THR A 140 17.32 -32.26 2.88
CA THR A 140 17.65 -32.53 1.46
C THR A 140 18.25 -31.30 0.76
N LEU A 141 19.14 -31.49 -0.21
CA LEU A 141 19.96 -30.42 -0.81
C LEU A 141 19.27 -29.63 -1.94
N ASP A 142 18.06 -30.04 -2.34
CA ASP A 142 17.19 -29.34 -3.28
C ASP A 142 16.85 -27.91 -2.81
N ASP A 143 17.03 -27.61 -1.52
CA ASP A 143 16.93 -26.27 -0.94
C ASP A 143 17.97 -25.27 -1.47
N SER A 144 19.18 -25.75 -1.79
CA SER A 144 20.36 -24.90 -1.97
C SER A 144 20.26 -24.00 -3.20
N ALA A 145 19.87 -24.56 -4.36
CA ALA A 145 19.81 -23.80 -5.60
C ALA A 145 18.66 -22.78 -5.59
N ASN A 146 17.47 -23.21 -5.16
CA ASN A 146 16.30 -22.33 -5.05
C ASN A 146 16.58 -21.15 -4.11
N LYS A 147 17.12 -21.41 -2.91
CA LYS A 147 17.39 -20.37 -1.90
C LYS A 147 18.38 -19.31 -2.40
N ARG A 148 19.35 -19.67 -3.26
CA ARG A 148 20.32 -18.73 -3.84
C ARG A 148 19.67 -17.71 -4.79
N ILE A 149 18.46 -17.99 -5.27
CA ILE A 149 17.71 -17.15 -6.19
C ILE A 149 16.63 -16.39 -5.41
N CYS A 150 15.70 -17.12 -4.80
CA CYS A 150 14.48 -16.52 -4.26
C CYS A 150 14.75 -15.57 -3.09
N ILE A 151 15.73 -15.87 -2.23
CA ILE A 151 16.02 -15.02 -1.06
C ILE A 151 16.67 -13.70 -1.49
N PRO A 152 17.81 -13.68 -2.21
CA PRO A 152 18.45 -12.42 -2.58
C PRO A 152 17.56 -11.56 -3.49
N GLU A 153 16.87 -12.17 -4.47
CA GLU A 153 15.99 -11.43 -5.38
C GLU A 153 14.81 -10.79 -4.64
N ALA A 154 14.19 -11.48 -3.69
CA ALA A 154 13.09 -10.90 -2.91
C ALA A 154 13.54 -9.69 -2.10
N PHE A 155 14.71 -9.75 -1.44
CA PHE A 155 15.26 -8.61 -0.70
C PHE A 155 15.61 -7.43 -1.62
N LEU A 156 16.31 -7.68 -2.73
CA LEU A 156 16.71 -6.63 -3.69
C LEU A 156 15.49 -5.96 -4.36
N ALA A 157 14.47 -6.75 -4.69
CA ALA A 157 13.25 -6.23 -5.29
C ALA A 157 12.45 -5.39 -4.28
N VAL A 158 12.30 -5.83 -3.03
CA VAL A 158 11.63 -5.04 -1.98
C VAL A 158 12.40 -3.77 -1.65
N ASP A 159 13.73 -3.83 -1.57
CA ASP A 159 14.56 -2.63 -1.39
C ASP A 159 14.31 -1.60 -2.50
N SER A 160 14.35 -2.04 -3.77
CA SER A 160 14.04 -1.20 -4.92
C SER A 160 12.61 -0.64 -4.89
N ILE A 161 11.62 -1.44 -4.45
CA ILE A 161 10.23 -1.00 -4.27
C ILE A 161 10.15 0.12 -3.23
N LEU A 162 10.81 -0.04 -2.08
CA LEU A 162 10.77 0.93 -0.98
C LEU A 162 11.49 2.24 -1.34
N ILE A 163 12.59 2.16 -2.10
CA ILE A 163 13.27 3.34 -2.66
C ILE A 163 12.33 4.11 -3.59
N LEU A 164 11.64 3.43 -4.51
CA LEU A 164 10.67 4.08 -5.40
C LEU A 164 9.50 4.66 -4.61
N TYR A 165 8.98 3.91 -3.64
CA TYR A 165 7.87 4.34 -2.80
C TYR A 165 8.23 5.61 -2.03
N GLY A 166 9.38 5.64 -1.34
CA GLY A 166 9.86 6.80 -0.60
C GLY A 166 10.12 8.01 -1.49
N ASN A 167 10.61 7.80 -2.71
CA ASN A 167 10.79 8.89 -3.67
C ASN A 167 9.46 9.51 -4.13
N ILE A 168 8.45 8.68 -4.42
CA ILE A 168 7.13 9.14 -4.81
C ILE A 168 6.47 9.87 -3.64
N SER A 169 6.36 9.22 -2.46
CA SER A 169 5.62 9.76 -1.31
C SER A 169 6.15 11.09 -0.81
N LYS A 170 7.47 11.33 -0.92
CA LYS A 170 8.10 12.60 -0.55
C LYS A 170 7.74 13.76 -1.50
N ASN A 171 7.40 13.46 -2.75
CA ASN A 171 7.34 14.46 -3.82
C ASN A 171 6.06 14.33 -4.69
N ILE A 172 4.96 13.81 -4.13
CA ILE A 172 3.67 13.75 -4.84
C ILE A 172 3.23 15.17 -5.22
N VAL A 173 2.77 15.34 -6.46
CA VAL A 173 2.18 16.59 -6.94
C VAL A 173 0.67 16.47 -6.88
N VAL A 174 -0.01 17.46 -6.29
CA VAL A 174 -1.47 17.51 -6.13
C VAL A 174 -2.04 18.65 -6.97
N TYR A 175 -3.08 18.36 -7.75
CA TYR A 175 -3.77 19.33 -8.60
C TYR A 175 -5.18 19.62 -8.06
N GLU A 176 -5.27 20.44 -7.01
CA GLU A 176 -6.52 20.76 -6.30
C GLU A 176 -7.64 21.27 -7.22
N ASN A 177 -7.30 22.09 -8.22
CA ASN A 177 -8.28 22.59 -9.18
C ASN A 177 -8.86 21.49 -10.08
N VAL A 178 -8.06 20.47 -10.42
CA VAL A 178 -8.51 19.31 -11.21
C VAL A 178 -9.41 18.44 -10.35
N ILE A 179 -8.99 18.15 -9.10
CA ILE A 179 -9.80 17.41 -8.12
C ILE A 179 -11.17 18.10 -7.95
N ARG A 180 -11.18 19.42 -7.74
CA ARG A 180 -12.42 20.20 -7.63
C ARG A 180 -13.26 20.10 -8.91
N THR A 181 -12.63 20.19 -10.09
CA THR A 181 -13.34 20.10 -11.37
C THR A 181 -14.01 18.74 -11.55
N ASN A 182 -13.26 17.64 -11.32
CA ASN A 182 -13.78 16.28 -11.42
C ASN A 182 -14.89 16.03 -10.40
N LEU A 183 -14.67 16.45 -9.15
CA LEU A 183 -15.66 16.33 -8.09
C LEU A 183 -16.96 17.05 -8.44
N MET A 184 -16.91 18.28 -8.94
CA MET A 184 -18.11 19.06 -9.26
C MET A 184 -18.92 18.49 -10.44
N GLN A 185 -18.35 17.62 -11.27
CA GLN A 185 -19.10 16.91 -12.31
C GLN A 185 -20.03 15.84 -11.73
N GLU A 186 -19.61 15.22 -10.62
CA GLU A 186 -20.32 14.12 -9.97
C GLU A 186 -21.12 14.56 -8.72
N LEU A 187 -20.65 15.59 -8.02
CA LEU A 187 -21.21 16.07 -6.76
C LEU A 187 -22.72 16.38 -6.82
N PRO A 188 -23.28 16.96 -7.91
CA PRO A 188 -24.73 17.13 -8.03
C PRO A 188 -25.54 15.86 -7.82
N PHE A 189 -25.05 14.71 -8.29
CA PHE A 189 -25.72 13.42 -8.10
C PHE A 189 -25.59 12.92 -6.66
N MET A 190 -24.45 13.15 -6.01
CA MET A 190 -24.22 12.72 -4.63
C MET A 190 -24.96 13.61 -3.61
N ALA A 191 -25.12 14.90 -3.92
CA ALA A 191 -25.78 15.87 -3.05
C ALA A 191 -27.33 15.79 -3.08
N THR A 192 -27.92 14.88 -3.87
CA THR A 192 -29.38 14.77 -3.98
C THR A 192 -30.08 14.47 -2.65
N GLU A 193 -29.42 13.74 -1.75
CA GLU A 193 -29.97 13.46 -0.42
C GLU A 193 -30.06 14.73 0.44
N GLU A 194 -29.00 15.55 0.45
CA GLU A 194 -28.96 16.82 1.17
C GLU A 194 -29.98 17.82 0.59
N ILE A 195 -30.10 17.89 -0.75
CA ILE A 195 -31.10 18.72 -1.44
C ILE A 195 -32.52 18.26 -1.06
N LEU A 196 -32.80 16.96 -1.07
CA LEU A 196 -34.10 16.42 -0.68
C LEU A 196 -34.44 16.77 0.76
N MET A 197 -33.49 16.58 1.68
CA MET A 197 -33.69 16.88 3.11
C MET A 197 -33.99 18.37 3.33
N ASN A 198 -33.26 19.26 2.67
CA ASN A 198 -33.49 20.70 2.79
C ASN A 198 -34.86 21.12 2.22
N ALA A 199 -35.30 20.52 1.12
CA ALA A 199 -36.63 20.78 0.55
C ALA A 199 -37.77 20.24 1.44
N VAL A 200 -37.60 19.06 2.05
CA VAL A 200 -38.57 18.50 3.00
C VAL A 200 -38.68 19.34 4.28
N LEU A 201 -37.56 19.86 4.80
CA LEU A 201 -37.57 20.76 5.97
C LEU A 201 -38.35 22.07 5.73
N LYS A 202 -38.56 22.45 4.46
CA LYS A 202 -39.42 23.57 4.06
C LYS A 202 -40.89 23.20 3.82
N GLY A 203 -41.27 21.95 4.12
CA GLY A 203 -42.65 21.48 4.02
C GLY A 203 -42.99 20.75 2.72
N GLY A 204 -42.00 20.42 1.88
CA GLY A 204 -42.22 19.58 0.70
C GLY A 204 -42.48 18.12 1.05
N ASP A 205 -43.34 17.44 0.27
CA ASP A 205 -43.56 16.00 0.42
C ASP A 205 -42.33 15.21 -0.04
N ARG A 206 -41.79 14.38 0.86
CA ARG A 206 -40.56 13.62 0.59
C ARG A 206 -40.70 12.66 -0.58
N GLN A 207 -41.85 12.00 -0.72
CA GLN A 207 -42.05 10.98 -1.73
C GLN A 207 -42.19 11.60 -3.12
N GLU A 208 -42.93 12.69 -3.23
CA GLU A 208 -43.06 13.48 -4.46
C GLU A 208 -41.71 14.08 -4.89
N LEU A 209 -40.99 14.72 -3.96
CA LEU A 209 -39.68 15.34 -4.25
C LEU A 209 -38.61 14.32 -4.64
N HIS A 210 -38.58 13.16 -3.98
CA HIS A 210 -37.66 12.08 -4.33
C HIS A 210 -37.92 11.58 -5.76
N GLU A 211 -39.18 11.41 -6.16
CA GLU A 211 -39.52 11.00 -7.52
C GLU A 211 -39.09 12.05 -8.57
N LYS A 212 -39.25 13.34 -8.25
CA LYS A 212 -38.76 14.43 -9.12
C LYS A 212 -37.24 14.44 -9.24
N ILE A 213 -36.50 14.27 -8.13
CA ILE A 213 -35.04 14.11 -8.16
C ILE A 213 -34.64 12.94 -9.03
N ARG A 214 -35.35 11.81 -8.94
CA ARG A 214 -35.07 10.61 -9.74
C ARG A 214 -35.21 10.90 -11.24
N VAL A 215 -36.30 11.57 -11.64
CA VAL A 215 -36.53 11.95 -13.05
C VAL A 215 -35.47 12.94 -13.54
N HIS A 216 -35.19 14.00 -12.79
CA HIS A 216 -34.16 14.99 -13.17
C HIS A 216 -32.77 14.37 -13.24
N SER A 217 -32.41 13.52 -12.27
CA SER A 217 -31.14 12.78 -12.26
C SER A 217 -31.00 11.87 -13.46
N MET A 218 -32.08 11.20 -13.88
CA MET A 218 -32.05 10.30 -15.03
C MET A 218 -31.85 11.05 -16.34
N GLU A 219 -32.50 12.20 -16.51
CA GLU A 219 -32.32 13.03 -17.70
C GLU A 219 -30.93 13.70 -17.73
N ALA A 220 -30.41 14.15 -16.58
CA ALA A 220 -29.05 14.67 -16.47
C ALA A 220 -28.00 13.59 -16.77
N ALA A 221 -28.15 12.38 -16.21
CA ALA A 221 -27.29 11.25 -16.51
C ALA A 221 -27.33 10.86 -18.00
N LYS A 222 -28.49 11.03 -18.65
CA LYS A 222 -28.64 10.84 -20.10
C LYS A 222 -27.87 11.90 -20.90
N GLN A 223 -27.90 13.18 -20.49
CA GLN A 223 -27.08 14.25 -21.10
C GLN A 223 -25.59 13.90 -21.05
N VAL A 224 -25.10 13.43 -19.91
CA VAL A 224 -23.69 13.03 -19.73
C VAL A 224 -23.36 11.80 -20.58
N LYS A 225 -24.11 10.70 -20.42
CA LYS A 225 -23.74 9.39 -20.98
C LYS A 225 -24.07 9.20 -22.46
N GLN A 226 -25.17 9.79 -22.95
CA GLN A 226 -25.59 9.61 -24.34
C GLN A 226 -25.14 10.75 -25.25
N PHE A 227 -24.98 11.96 -24.70
CA PHE A 227 -24.72 13.15 -25.50
C PHE A 227 -23.37 13.82 -25.19
N GLY A 228 -22.62 13.32 -24.20
CA GLY A 228 -21.31 13.87 -23.83
C GLY A 228 -21.37 15.31 -23.34
N LYS A 229 -22.50 15.73 -22.78
CA LYS A 229 -22.71 17.09 -22.27
C LYS A 229 -22.38 17.18 -20.78
N PRO A 230 -22.14 18.39 -20.25
CA PRO A 230 -21.99 18.60 -18.80
C PRO A 230 -23.24 18.15 -18.03
N ASN A 231 -23.02 17.82 -16.76
CA ASN A 231 -24.09 17.53 -15.82
C ASN A 231 -24.94 18.79 -15.59
N ASP A 232 -26.24 18.73 -15.93
CA ASP A 232 -27.20 19.82 -15.82
C ASP A 232 -28.22 19.62 -14.69
N LEU A 233 -27.99 18.67 -13.76
CA LEU A 233 -28.94 18.33 -12.69
C LEU A 233 -29.32 19.53 -11.82
N ILE A 234 -28.33 20.34 -11.44
CA ILE A 234 -28.57 21.51 -10.59
C ILE A 234 -29.45 22.53 -11.29
N GLU A 235 -29.21 22.80 -12.57
CA GLU A 235 -30.04 23.71 -13.35
C GLU A 235 -31.49 23.20 -13.47
N ARG A 236 -31.71 21.89 -13.51
CA ARG A 236 -33.05 21.29 -13.54
C ARG A 236 -33.77 21.48 -12.21
N ILE A 237 -33.08 21.24 -11.10
CA ILE A 237 -33.62 21.40 -9.75
C ILE A 237 -33.91 22.87 -9.46
N GLU A 238 -33.01 23.79 -9.82
CA GLU A 238 -33.21 25.25 -9.66
C GLU A 238 -34.45 25.78 -10.40
N LYS A 239 -34.81 25.16 -11.54
CA LYS A 239 -35.98 25.54 -12.35
C LYS A 239 -37.28 24.86 -11.91
N ASP A 240 -37.21 23.86 -11.03
CA ASP A 240 -38.37 23.15 -10.53
C ASP A 240 -38.82 23.76 -9.20
N GLU A 241 -39.80 24.65 -9.27
CA GLU A 241 -40.33 25.40 -8.12
C GLU A 241 -40.79 24.50 -6.96
N SER A 242 -41.09 23.21 -7.23
CA SER A 242 -41.55 22.31 -6.17
C SER A 242 -40.52 22.01 -5.10
N PHE A 243 -39.23 22.19 -5.38
CA PHE A 243 -38.19 22.04 -4.36
C PHE A 243 -38.21 23.16 -3.32
N GLY A 244 -38.75 24.35 -3.65
CA GLY A 244 -38.83 25.49 -2.71
C GLY A 244 -37.47 25.98 -2.19
N LEU A 245 -36.37 25.63 -2.88
CA LEU A 245 -35.01 26.00 -2.52
C LEU A 245 -34.54 27.18 -3.37
N THR A 246 -33.83 28.10 -2.72
CA THR A 246 -33.10 29.16 -3.40
C THR A 246 -31.80 28.62 -3.97
N LYS A 247 -31.23 29.35 -4.94
CA LYS A 247 -29.93 29.04 -5.51
C LYS A 247 -28.83 28.92 -4.44
N GLU A 248 -28.79 29.85 -3.48
CA GLU A 248 -27.80 29.86 -2.40
C GLU A 248 -27.90 28.60 -1.52
N GLU A 249 -29.11 28.11 -1.27
CA GLU A 249 -29.32 26.88 -0.48
C GLU A 249 -28.86 25.63 -1.23
N ILE A 250 -29.09 25.58 -2.55
CA ILE A 250 -28.60 24.49 -3.40
C ILE A 250 -27.08 24.53 -3.50
N GLU A 251 -26.47 25.72 -3.69
CA GLU A 251 -25.01 25.88 -3.68
C GLU A 251 -24.39 25.46 -2.33
N LYS A 252 -25.05 25.75 -1.21
CA LYS A 252 -24.60 25.32 0.12
C LYS A 252 -24.64 23.79 0.28
N ALA A 253 -25.67 23.12 -0.26
CA ALA A 253 -25.75 21.67 -0.30
C ALA A 253 -24.64 21.02 -1.16
N LEU A 254 -24.10 21.78 -2.12
CA LEU A 254 -23.00 21.36 -3.00
C LEU A 254 -21.61 21.72 -2.47
N ASN A 255 -21.47 22.19 -1.22
CA ASN A 255 -20.15 22.46 -0.67
C ASN A 255 -19.43 21.14 -0.33
N PRO A 256 -18.32 20.79 -1.02
CA PRO A 256 -17.60 19.52 -0.79
C PRO A 256 -17.16 19.29 0.66
N SER A 257 -16.81 20.37 1.37
CA SER A 257 -16.33 20.30 2.75
C SER A 257 -17.41 19.81 3.73
N ASN A 258 -18.69 19.94 3.37
CA ASN A 258 -19.79 19.43 4.19
C ASN A 258 -20.04 17.92 3.95
N LEU A 259 -19.46 17.35 2.88
CA LEU A 259 -19.72 15.98 2.43
C LEU A 259 -18.55 15.03 2.71
N CYS A 260 -17.47 15.51 3.36
CA CYS A 260 -16.32 14.67 3.73
C CYS A 260 -16.47 13.96 5.09
N GLY A 261 -17.60 14.16 5.79
CA GLY A 261 -17.88 13.51 7.07
C GLY A 261 -16.74 13.69 8.09
N ARG A 262 -16.25 12.58 8.64
CA ARG A 262 -15.15 12.56 9.61
C ARG A 262 -13.75 12.40 8.99
N ALA A 263 -13.61 12.43 7.67
CA ALA A 263 -12.34 12.09 7.02
C ALA A 263 -11.13 12.89 7.56
N PRO A 264 -11.21 14.23 7.79
CA PRO A 264 -10.08 14.97 8.34
C PRO A 264 -9.66 14.50 9.74
N HIS A 265 -10.62 14.38 10.66
CA HIS A 265 -10.33 13.93 12.03
C HIS A 265 -9.86 12.46 12.09
N GLN A 266 -10.37 11.59 11.20
CA GLN A 266 -9.89 10.20 11.11
C GLN A 266 -8.41 10.13 10.70
N VAL A 267 -7.96 11.03 9.82
CA VAL A 267 -6.54 11.12 9.43
C VAL A 267 -5.68 11.59 10.60
N GLU A 268 -6.09 12.64 11.30
CA GLU A 268 -5.39 13.16 12.48
C GLU A 268 -5.27 12.10 13.58
N GLU A 269 -6.39 11.47 13.94
CA GLU A 269 -6.45 10.40 14.95
C GLU A 269 -5.55 9.21 14.56
N TYR A 270 -5.51 8.82 13.29
CA TYR A 270 -4.68 7.71 12.82
C TYR A 270 -3.18 8.05 12.85
N ILE A 271 -2.82 9.26 12.40
CA ILE A 271 -1.42 9.71 12.43
C ILE A 271 -0.91 9.77 13.87
N GLU A 272 -1.68 10.40 14.77
CA GLU A 272 -1.28 10.58 16.16
C GLU A 272 -1.17 9.26 16.92
N ASN A 273 -2.19 8.41 16.82
CA ASN A 273 -2.31 7.23 17.67
C ASN A 273 -1.67 5.96 17.08
N THR A 274 -1.42 5.93 15.77
CA THR A 274 -0.91 4.71 15.09
C THR A 274 0.42 4.95 14.40
N VAL A 275 0.54 6.00 13.57
CA VAL A 275 1.75 6.23 12.76
C VAL A 275 2.91 6.79 13.60
N ASN A 276 2.67 7.87 14.35
CA ASN A 276 3.70 8.52 15.15
C ASN A 276 4.39 7.59 16.17
N PRO A 277 3.67 6.73 16.91
CA PRO A 277 4.31 5.77 17.81
C PRO A 277 5.26 4.79 17.09
N VAL A 278 4.92 4.40 15.85
CA VAL A 278 5.80 3.54 15.04
C VAL A 278 7.03 4.32 14.57
N ILE A 279 6.86 5.55 14.07
CA ILE A 279 7.99 6.38 13.64
C ILE A 279 8.93 6.65 14.81
N GLN A 280 8.40 7.03 15.98
CA GLN A 280 9.19 7.32 17.17
C GLN A 280 10.00 6.10 17.64
N LYS A 281 9.42 4.90 17.54
CA LYS A 281 10.13 3.64 17.86
C LYS A 281 11.34 3.40 16.96
N TYR A 282 11.32 3.90 15.73
CA TYR A 282 12.38 3.71 14.74
C TYR A 282 13.09 5.02 14.36
N GLU A 283 12.98 6.05 15.20
CA GLU A 283 13.43 7.41 14.89
C GLU A 283 14.92 7.46 14.50
N ASP A 284 15.76 6.69 15.20
CA ASP A 284 17.20 6.62 14.96
C ASP A 284 17.56 6.00 13.60
N LEU A 285 16.64 5.26 12.97
CA LEU A 285 16.82 4.72 11.62
C LEU A 285 16.36 5.68 10.52
N ILE A 286 15.60 6.73 10.87
CA ILE A 286 14.87 7.57 9.91
C ILE A 286 15.50 8.97 9.75
N LYS A 287 16.25 9.45 10.76
CA LYS A 287 16.79 10.82 10.83
C LYS A 287 17.56 11.29 9.59
N ASP A 288 18.23 10.39 8.86
CA ASP A 288 19.12 10.74 7.73
C ASP A 288 18.74 10.09 6.39
N ILE A 289 17.49 9.64 6.21
CA ILE A 289 17.08 8.99 4.96
C ILE A 289 16.91 10.03 3.85
N ASN A 290 17.89 10.10 2.93
CA ASN A 290 17.74 10.76 1.65
C ASN A 290 17.51 9.72 0.53
N VAL A 291 16.30 9.69 -0.02
CA VAL A 291 15.94 8.78 -1.10
C VAL A 291 16.12 9.47 -2.45
N GLU A 292 17.19 9.12 -3.16
CA GLU A 292 17.46 9.57 -4.52
C GLU A 292 17.22 8.45 -5.53
N VAL A 293 16.40 8.73 -6.54
CA VAL A 293 16.21 7.85 -7.69
C VAL A 293 16.85 8.54 -8.88
N LYS A 294 17.93 7.97 -9.43
CA LYS A 294 18.49 8.46 -10.70
C LYS A 294 17.66 7.86 -11.83
N VAL A 295 17.01 8.71 -12.61
CA VAL A 295 16.24 8.34 -13.81
C VAL A 295 17.13 8.33 -15.03
#